data_AF-A0A924LLP5-F1
#
_entry.id   AF-A0A924LLP5-F1
#
_cell.length_a   1.000
_cell.length_b   1.000
_cell.length_c   1.000
_cell.angle_alpha   90.00
_cell.angle_beta   90.00
_cell.angle_gamma   90.00
#
_symmetry.space_group_name_H-M   'P 1'
#
loop_
_entity.id
_entity.type
_entity.pdbx_description
1 polymer ?
#
loop_
_entity_poly.entity_id
_entity_poly.type
_entity_poly.pdbx_seq_one_letter_code
_entity_poly.pdbx_strand_id
1 'polypeptide(L)'
;VVVGTAVRDVAPRASTLTPGWLAGRAVQAVDVSRDGARVLVVSRGPGGDRRVDVGGVRRGTGGQPLALAAPLEVARSLRRVIDAAWADRTDLVVLARGAGDVATRPYDVVVGGPATALAAAPDAVAVAAGDGLRAVYLTPDRGTVLARSGTGWATVGVGRSVSVPE
;
A
#
# COMPACT_ATOMS: atom_id res chain seq x y z
N VAL A 1 9.15 -12.90 32.88
CA VAL A 1 10.61 -12.76 32.70
C VAL A 1 11.01 -13.62 31.52
N VAL A 2 11.38 -13.00 30.39
CA VAL A 2 11.99 -13.70 29.25
C VAL A 2 13.34 -13.03 29.03
N VAL A 3 14.40 -13.83 29.17
CA VAL A 3 15.79 -13.43 28.91
C VAL A 3 16.07 -13.75 27.44
N GLY A 4 16.27 -12.70 26.63
CA GLY A 4 16.66 -12.81 25.23
C GLY A 4 18.09 -12.31 25.07
N THR A 5 18.96 -13.18 24.56
CA THR A 5 20.37 -12.91 24.24
C THR A 5 20.48 -11.73 23.27
N ALA A 6 21.47 -10.87 23.51
CA ALA A 6 21.71 -9.67 22.70
C ALA A 6 21.90 -10.03 21.21
N VAL A 7 20.89 -9.69 20.41
CA VAL A 7 21.05 -9.60 18.96
C VAL A 7 22.03 -8.44 18.73
N ARG A 8 23.18 -8.72 18.11
CA ARG A 8 24.06 -7.66 17.62
C ARG A 8 23.25 -6.80 16.66
N ASP A 9 23.02 -5.56 17.05
CA ASP A 9 22.35 -4.53 16.26
C ASP A 9 23.24 -4.21 15.04
N VAL A 10 23.09 -4.98 13.97
CA VAL A 10 23.60 -4.58 12.66
C VAL A 10 22.65 -3.50 12.19
N ALA A 11 23.01 -2.24 12.42
CA ALA A 11 22.27 -1.11 11.88
C ALA A 11 21.98 -1.38 10.39
N PRO A 12 20.71 -1.43 9.96
CA PRO A 12 20.38 -1.75 8.59
C PRO A 12 21.07 -0.71 7.70
N ARG A 13 21.83 -1.18 6.71
CA ARG A 13 22.41 -0.29 5.69
C ARG A 13 21.27 0.20 4.81
N ALA A 14 20.71 1.36 5.16
CA ALA A 14 19.73 2.03 4.34
C ALA A 14 20.40 2.59 3.08
N SER A 15 19.91 2.20 1.90
CA SER A 15 20.26 2.83 0.62
C SER A 15 19.10 3.72 0.17
N THR A 16 19.39 4.98 -0.12
CA THR A 16 18.40 5.89 -0.71
C THR A 16 18.26 5.60 -2.20
N LEU A 17 17.05 5.31 -2.67
CA LEU A 17 16.72 5.16 -4.08
C LEU A 17 15.96 6.40 -4.57
N THR A 18 16.38 6.96 -5.71
CA THR A 18 15.78 8.18 -6.28
C THR A 18 15.35 7.91 -7.72
N PRO A 19 14.26 7.15 -7.95
CA PRO A 19 13.83 6.83 -9.30
C PRO A 19 13.38 8.09 -10.06
N GLY A 20 13.78 8.22 -11.32
CA GLY A 20 13.46 9.39 -12.14
C GLY A 20 11.95 9.62 -12.34
N TRP A 21 11.14 8.56 -12.29
CA TRP A 21 9.68 8.65 -12.41
C TRP A 21 8.98 9.23 -11.18
N LEU A 22 9.69 9.41 -10.05
CA LEU A 22 9.23 10.17 -8.89
C LEU A 22 9.76 11.61 -8.85
N ALA A 23 10.54 12.04 -9.84
CA ALA A 23 11.09 13.40 -9.85
C ALA A 23 9.98 14.46 -9.75
N GLY A 24 10.10 15.35 -8.76
CA GLY A 24 9.10 16.39 -8.50
C GLY A 24 7.78 15.90 -7.89
N ARG A 25 7.67 14.61 -7.52
CA ARG A 25 6.48 14.04 -6.88
C ARG A 25 6.73 13.83 -5.38
N ALA A 26 5.72 14.14 -4.57
CA ALA A 26 5.73 13.83 -3.15
C ALA A 26 5.19 12.42 -2.91
N VAL A 27 6.00 11.54 -2.33
CA VAL A 27 5.57 10.20 -1.91
C VAL A 27 4.58 10.35 -0.74
N GLN A 28 3.49 9.60 -0.78
CA GLN A 28 2.42 9.63 0.23
C GLN A 28 2.29 8.29 0.96
N ALA A 29 2.46 7.19 0.23
CA ALA A 29 2.49 5.84 0.78
C ALA A 29 3.47 4.97 -0.03
N VAL A 30 4.05 3.99 0.63
CA VAL A 30 4.92 2.97 0.03
C VAL A 30 4.56 1.63 0.64
N ASP A 31 4.50 0.61 -0.20
CA ASP A 31 4.37 -0.78 0.27
C ASP A 31 5.21 -1.72 -0.60
N VAL A 32 5.76 -2.76 -0.01
CA VAL A 32 6.64 -3.72 -0.69
C VAL A 32 5.85 -5.02 -0.90
N SER A 33 5.95 -5.60 -2.09
CA SER A 33 5.28 -6.89 -2.34
C SER A 33 5.89 -7.96 -1.43
N ARG A 34 5.10 -8.97 -1.04
CA ARG A 34 5.56 -10.07 -0.15
C ARG A 34 6.84 -10.79 -0.62
N ASP A 35 7.03 -10.87 -1.94
CA ASP A 35 8.23 -11.48 -2.54
C ASP A 35 9.45 -10.53 -2.55
N GLY A 36 9.30 -9.29 -2.08
CA GLY A 36 10.34 -8.26 -2.07
C GLY A 36 10.79 -7.80 -3.46
N ALA A 37 10.09 -8.22 -4.52
CA ALA A 37 10.49 -8.00 -5.91
C ALA A 37 9.90 -6.71 -6.49
N ARG A 38 8.86 -6.14 -5.87
CA ARG A 38 8.16 -4.94 -6.34
C ARG A 38 7.88 -3.98 -5.21
N VAL A 39 7.74 -2.71 -5.56
CA VAL A 39 7.31 -1.65 -4.68
C VAL A 39 6.10 -0.96 -5.28
N LEU A 40 5.11 -0.71 -4.44
CA LEU A 40 3.95 0.12 -4.67
C LEU A 40 4.25 1.51 -4.13
N VAL A 41 3.96 2.55 -4.90
CA VAL A 41 4.12 3.94 -4.47
C VAL A 41 2.88 4.74 -4.80
N VAL A 42 2.28 5.36 -3.78
CA VAL A 42 1.29 6.42 -3.96
C VAL A 42 2.04 7.75 -3.95
N SER A 43 1.89 8.55 -5.01
CA SER A 43 2.62 9.81 -5.15
C SER A 43 1.73 10.95 -5.65
N ARG A 44 2.02 12.17 -5.19
CA ARG A 44 1.34 13.41 -5.59
C ARG A 44 2.27 14.30 -6.41
N GLY A 45 1.90 14.61 -7.64
CA GLY A 45 2.63 15.54 -8.48
C GLY A 45 2.40 17.01 -8.11
N PRO A 46 3.16 17.96 -8.70
CA PRO A 46 3.07 19.38 -8.40
C PRO A 46 1.68 19.99 -8.64
N GLY A 47 0.95 19.47 -9.63
CA GLY A 47 -0.43 19.87 -9.94
C GLY A 47 -1.50 19.23 -9.05
N GLY A 48 -1.09 18.45 -8.03
CA GLY A 48 -2.00 17.73 -7.14
C GLY A 48 -2.52 16.40 -7.68
N ASP A 49 -2.10 15.98 -8.88
CA ASP A 49 -2.43 14.68 -9.45
C ASP A 49 -1.86 13.56 -8.59
N ARG A 50 -2.67 12.55 -8.28
CA ARG A 50 -2.25 11.40 -7.49
C ARG A 50 -2.16 10.17 -8.39
N ARG A 51 -1.08 9.42 -8.24
CA ARG A 51 -0.80 8.19 -8.99
C ARG A 51 -0.47 7.05 -8.07
N VAL A 52 -0.73 5.85 -8.56
CA VAL A 52 -0.29 4.60 -7.96
C VAL A 52 0.62 3.94 -8.97
N ASP A 53 1.88 3.78 -8.58
CA ASP A 53 2.94 3.27 -9.44
C ASP A 53 3.48 1.96 -8.85
N VAL A 54 3.62 0.93 -9.68
CA VAL A 54 4.30 -0.33 -9.31
C VAL A 54 5.63 -0.41 -10.04
N GLY A 55 6.73 -0.39 -9.28
CA GLY A 55 8.08 -0.52 -9.81
C GLY A 55 8.73 -1.84 -9.38
N GLY A 56 9.49 -2.48 -10.26
CA GLY A 56 10.32 -3.63 -9.90
C GLY A 56 11.56 -3.21 -9.10
N VAL A 57 11.91 -3.96 -8.06
CA VAL A 57 13.13 -3.76 -7.27
C VAL A 57 14.30 -4.46 -7.96
N ARG A 58 15.28 -3.69 -8.43
CA ARG A 58 16.50 -4.24 -9.03
C ARG A 58 17.57 -4.39 -7.96
N ARG A 59 18.10 -5.61 -7.82
CA ARG A 59 19.11 -5.95 -6.81
C ARG A 59 20.47 -6.21 -7.44
N GLY A 60 21.51 -5.90 -6.69
CA GLY A 60 22.88 -6.27 -7.04
C GLY A 60 23.16 -7.75 -6.73
N THR A 61 24.38 -8.20 -7.00
CA THR A 61 24.84 -9.58 -6.73
C THR A 61 24.78 -9.96 -5.25
N GLY A 62 24.80 -9.00 -4.33
CA GLY A 62 24.67 -9.21 -2.89
C GLY A 62 23.24 -9.08 -2.35
N GLY A 63 22.22 -9.02 -3.23
CA GLY A 63 20.80 -8.92 -2.83
C GLY A 63 20.34 -7.53 -2.40
N GLN A 64 21.24 -6.55 -2.28
CA GLN A 64 20.90 -5.18 -1.92
C GLN A 64 20.10 -4.49 -3.02
N PRO A 65 19.05 -3.71 -2.69
CA PRO A 65 18.31 -2.94 -3.68
C PRO A 65 19.17 -1.78 -4.19
N LEU A 66 19.32 -1.70 -5.51
CA LEU A 66 20.15 -0.70 -6.19
C LEU A 66 19.34 0.32 -7.00
N ALA A 67 18.16 -0.08 -7.48
CA ALA A 67 17.30 0.78 -8.29
C ALA A 67 15.86 0.27 -8.30
N LEU A 68 14.94 1.14 -8.71
CA LEU A 68 13.59 0.77 -9.12
C LEU A 68 13.48 0.82 -10.64
N ALA A 69 12.85 -0.18 -11.24
CA ALA A 69 12.56 -0.20 -12.67
C ALA A 69 11.58 0.92 -13.06
N ALA A 70 11.38 1.11 -14.36
CA ALA A 70 10.31 1.96 -14.86
C ALA A 70 8.96 1.47 -14.30
N PRO A 71 8.05 2.38 -13.90
CA PRO A 71 6.85 2.00 -13.19
C PRO A 71 5.77 1.57 -14.17
N LEU A 72 4.88 0.71 -13.70
CA LEU A 72 3.54 0.55 -14.25
C LEU A 72 2.57 1.39 -13.42
N GLU A 73 2.01 2.43 -14.02
CA GLU A 73 0.92 3.19 -13.39
C GLU A 73 -0.37 2.34 -13.41
N VAL A 74 -0.87 2.02 -12.22
CA VAL A 74 -2.07 1.21 -11.96
C VAL A 74 -3.23 2.08 -11.46
N ALA A 75 -4.43 1.48 -11.33
CA ALA A 75 -5.60 2.17 -10.79
C ALA A 75 -5.96 3.50 -11.51
N ARG A 76 -5.64 3.63 -12.80
CA ARG A 76 -5.83 4.87 -13.59
C ARG A 76 -7.27 5.36 -13.70
N SER A 77 -8.24 4.47 -13.46
CA SER A 77 -9.67 4.82 -13.41
C SER A 77 -10.07 5.49 -12.09
N LEU A 78 -9.26 5.33 -11.04
CA LEU A 78 -9.51 5.89 -9.72
C LEU A 78 -9.02 7.33 -9.63
N ARG A 79 -9.60 8.09 -8.72
CA ARG A 79 -9.31 9.49 -8.44
C ARG A 79 -9.09 9.65 -6.94
N ARG A 80 -8.39 10.72 -6.55
CA ARG A 80 -8.12 11.05 -5.14
C ARG A 80 -7.61 9.85 -4.33
N VAL A 81 -6.66 9.09 -4.88
CA VAL A 81 -6.05 7.95 -4.16
C VAL A 81 -5.41 8.45 -2.87
N ILE A 82 -5.72 7.82 -1.75
CA ILE A 82 -5.25 8.23 -0.41
C ILE A 82 -4.11 7.33 0.03
N ASP A 83 -4.31 6.02 -0.08
CA ASP A 83 -3.39 4.99 0.41
C ASP A 83 -3.56 3.71 -0.41
N ALA A 84 -2.58 2.81 -0.36
CA ALA A 84 -2.65 1.51 -1.02
C ALA A 84 -1.71 0.48 -0.38
N ALA A 85 -2.11 -0.79 -0.40
CA ALA A 85 -1.33 -1.91 0.13
C ALA A 85 -1.42 -3.15 -0.79
N TRP A 86 -0.41 -4.02 -0.74
CA TRP A 86 -0.40 -5.30 -1.42
C TRP A 86 -1.31 -6.30 -0.73
N ALA A 87 -2.35 -6.75 -1.44
CA ALA A 87 -3.21 -7.84 -0.99
C ALA A 87 -2.62 -9.22 -1.32
N ASP A 88 -1.97 -9.34 -2.47
CA ASP A 88 -1.26 -10.56 -2.90
C ASP A 88 -0.16 -10.20 -3.90
N ARG A 89 0.48 -11.17 -4.56
CA ARG A 89 1.53 -10.93 -5.55
C ARG A 89 1.05 -10.10 -6.72
N THR A 90 -0.23 -10.08 -7.05
CA THR A 90 -0.75 -9.38 -8.24
C THR A 90 -1.87 -8.40 -7.92
N ASP A 91 -2.26 -8.30 -6.65
CA ASP A 91 -3.47 -7.63 -6.24
C ASP A 91 -3.15 -6.61 -5.16
N LEU A 92 -3.75 -5.43 -5.32
CA LEU A 92 -3.61 -4.30 -4.44
C LEU A 92 -4.97 -3.95 -3.84
N VAL A 93 -4.99 -3.48 -2.60
CA VAL A 93 -6.12 -2.71 -2.10
C VAL A 93 -5.77 -1.24 -2.19
N VAL A 94 -6.54 -0.49 -2.97
CA VAL A 94 -6.34 0.95 -3.17
C VAL A 94 -7.50 1.71 -2.54
N LEU A 95 -7.19 2.61 -1.63
CA LEU A 95 -8.17 3.49 -0.99
C LEU A 95 -8.32 4.77 -1.84
N ALA A 96 -9.45 4.94 -2.49
CA ALA A 96 -9.64 6.02 -3.47
C ALA A 96 -11.11 6.38 -3.66
N ARG A 97 -11.38 7.28 -4.62
CA ARG A 97 -12.71 7.61 -5.12
C ARG A 97 -12.81 7.22 -6.59
N GLY A 98 -13.74 6.35 -6.95
CA GLY A 98 -14.00 6.01 -8.34
C GLY A 98 -14.84 7.05 -9.08
N ALA A 99 -15.09 6.79 -10.36
CA ALA A 99 -16.04 7.58 -11.13
C ALA A 99 -17.45 7.43 -10.54
N GLY A 100 -18.11 8.55 -10.24
CA GLY A 100 -19.47 8.58 -9.69
C GLY A 100 -19.57 8.38 -8.17
N ASP A 101 -18.51 7.93 -7.49
CA ASP A 101 -18.52 7.84 -6.04
C ASP A 101 -18.56 9.22 -5.40
N VAL A 102 -19.23 9.33 -4.25
CA VAL A 102 -19.26 10.56 -3.43
C VAL A 102 -18.17 10.53 -2.35
N ALA A 103 -17.93 9.35 -1.78
CA ALA A 103 -17.01 9.12 -0.68
C ALA A 103 -15.89 8.14 -1.08
N THR A 104 -14.78 8.21 -0.34
CA THR A 104 -13.67 7.26 -0.44
C THR A 104 -14.15 5.84 -0.12
N ARG A 105 -13.63 4.86 -0.86
CA ARG A 105 -13.77 3.43 -0.56
C ARG A 105 -12.56 2.63 -1.05
N PRO A 106 -12.34 1.43 -0.51
CA PRO A 106 -11.32 0.53 -1.02
C PRO A 106 -11.73 -0.11 -2.35
N TYR A 107 -10.74 -0.36 -3.19
CA TYR A 107 -10.83 -1.10 -4.43
C TYR A 107 -9.84 -2.24 -4.42
N ASP A 108 -10.29 -3.40 -4.88
CA ASP A 108 -9.41 -4.48 -5.32
C ASP A 108 -8.87 -4.14 -6.71
N VAL A 109 -7.56 -4.04 -6.86
CA VAL A 109 -6.90 -3.62 -8.11
C VAL A 109 -5.88 -4.67 -8.52
N VAL A 110 -6.13 -5.30 -9.66
CA VAL A 110 -5.17 -6.20 -10.29
C VAL A 110 -4.08 -5.36 -10.96
N VAL A 111 -2.81 -5.69 -10.74
CA VAL A 111 -1.68 -5.03 -11.41
C VAL A 111 -1.79 -5.23 -12.93
N GLY A 112 -1.97 -4.13 -13.66
CA GLY A 112 -2.21 -4.16 -15.12
C GLY A 112 -3.64 -4.55 -15.52
N GLY A 113 -4.53 -4.75 -14.56
CA GLY A 113 -5.91 -5.17 -14.78
C GLY A 113 -6.95 -4.17 -14.23
N PRO A 114 -8.20 -4.64 -14.02
CA PRO A 114 -9.30 -3.79 -13.60
C PRO A 114 -9.22 -3.41 -12.11
N ALA A 115 -10.05 -2.44 -11.74
CA ALA A 115 -10.32 -2.06 -10.35
C ALA A 115 -11.78 -2.40 -10.01
N THR A 116 -12.00 -3.15 -8.95
CA THR A 116 -13.32 -3.58 -8.47
C THR A 116 -13.60 -2.94 -7.12
N ALA A 117 -14.74 -2.26 -6.99
CA ALA A 117 -15.11 -1.63 -5.72
C ALA A 117 -15.39 -2.69 -4.64
N LEU A 118 -14.86 -2.47 -3.44
CA LEU A 118 -15.25 -3.20 -2.24
C LEU A 118 -16.31 -2.40 -1.46
N ALA A 119 -16.86 -2.98 -0.39
CA ALA A 119 -17.82 -2.28 0.45
C ALA A 119 -17.23 -0.95 0.95
N ALA A 120 -18.05 0.10 0.94
CA ALA A 120 -17.63 1.40 1.43
C ALA A 120 -17.26 1.33 2.91
N ALA A 121 -16.21 2.04 3.28
CA ALA A 121 -15.78 2.26 4.65
C ALA A 121 -15.62 3.78 4.82
N PRO A 122 -16.67 4.47 5.31
CA PRO A 122 -16.62 5.91 5.50
C PRO A 122 -15.41 6.32 6.32
N ASP A 123 -14.85 7.47 5.98
CA ASP A 123 -13.76 8.12 6.72
C ASP A 123 -12.45 7.30 6.81
N ALA A 124 -12.33 6.18 6.08
CA ALA A 124 -11.08 5.43 5.94
C ALA A 124 -9.98 6.33 5.37
N VAL A 125 -8.83 6.35 6.04
CA VAL A 125 -7.65 7.14 5.65
C VAL A 125 -6.40 6.29 5.43
N ALA A 126 -6.37 5.05 5.93
CA ALA A 126 -5.29 4.11 5.69
C ALA A 126 -5.80 2.70 5.40
N VAL A 127 -5.01 1.93 4.68
CA VAL A 127 -5.25 0.53 4.35
C VAL A 127 -4.01 -0.32 4.63
N ALA A 128 -4.22 -1.49 5.20
CA ALA A 128 -3.21 -2.55 5.28
C ALA A 128 -3.83 -3.84 4.77
N ALA A 129 -3.00 -4.74 4.24
CA ALA A 129 -3.45 -6.05 3.79
C ALA A 129 -2.46 -7.14 4.19
N GLY A 130 -2.99 -8.20 4.78
CA GLY A 130 -2.33 -9.49 4.93
C GLY A 130 -2.62 -10.38 3.74
N ASP A 131 -2.60 -11.70 3.95
CA ASP A 131 -2.71 -12.66 2.86
C ASP A 131 -4.08 -12.69 2.17
N GLY A 132 -4.12 -12.04 1.01
CA GLY A 132 -5.27 -11.92 0.14
C GLY A 132 -6.33 -10.95 0.66
N LEU A 133 -7.40 -10.80 -0.12
CA LEU A 133 -8.49 -9.88 0.20
C LEU A 133 -9.27 -10.27 1.47
N ARG A 134 -9.05 -11.46 2.05
CA ARG A 134 -9.68 -11.85 3.32
C ARG A 134 -9.04 -11.17 4.53
N ALA A 135 -7.79 -10.72 4.39
CA ALA A 135 -7.02 -10.10 5.46
C ALA A 135 -6.81 -8.60 5.20
N VAL A 136 -7.87 -7.87 4.84
CA VAL A 136 -7.80 -6.43 4.58
C VAL A 136 -8.24 -5.65 5.81
N TYR A 137 -7.47 -4.65 6.17
CA TYR A 137 -7.72 -3.76 7.29
C TYR A 137 -7.81 -2.32 6.82
N LEU A 138 -8.75 -1.58 7.38
CA LEU A 138 -8.90 -0.15 7.15
C LEU A 138 -8.82 0.59 8.48
N THR A 139 -8.25 1.78 8.44
CA THR A 139 -8.22 2.68 9.58
C THR A 139 -8.94 3.97 9.23
N PRO A 140 -10.17 4.17 9.74
CA PRO A 140 -10.83 5.46 9.72
C PRO A 140 -10.11 6.50 10.58
N ASP A 141 -10.29 7.78 10.24
CA ASP A 141 -9.72 8.92 10.96
C ASP A 141 -10.10 8.97 12.45
N ARG A 142 -11.24 8.37 12.81
CA ARG A 142 -11.75 8.24 14.19
C ARG A 142 -11.02 7.20 15.06
N GLY A 143 -9.96 6.56 14.54
CA GLY A 143 -9.07 5.71 15.33
C GLY A 143 -9.63 4.32 15.67
N THR A 144 -10.53 3.80 14.84
CA THR A 144 -10.95 2.39 14.87
C THR A 144 -10.21 1.60 13.78
N VAL A 145 -10.09 0.29 13.96
CA VAL A 145 -9.62 -0.61 12.92
C VAL A 145 -10.77 -1.49 12.49
N LEU A 146 -11.01 -1.51 11.18
CA LEU A 146 -11.97 -2.37 10.53
C LEU A 146 -11.22 -3.51 9.84
N ALA A 147 -11.65 -4.76 10.03
CA ALA A 147 -11.19 -5.89 9.23
C ALA A 147 -12.29 -6.33 8.27
N ARG A 148 -11.90 -6.81 7.09
CA ARG A 148 -12.85 -7.36 6.12
C ARG A 148 -13.53 -8.59 6.71
N SER A 149 -14.87 -8.60 6.66
CA SER A 149 -15.70 -9.71 7.11
C SER A 149 -16.79 -9.96 6.09
N GLY A 150 -16.71 -11.10 5.39
CA GLY A 150 -17.56 -11.38 4.23
C GLY A 150 -17.38 -10.31 3.14
N THR A 151 -18.48 -9.67 2.77
CA THR A 151 -18.48 -8.56 1.81
C THR A 151 -18.35 -7.19 2.47
N GLY A 152 -18.35 -7.11 3.81
CA GLY A 152 -18.34 -5.87 4.58
C GLY A 152 -17.17 -5.76 5.55
N TRP A 153 -17.40 -5.05 6.65
CA TRP A 153 -16.38 -4.67 7.62
C TRP A 153 -16.83 -4.98 9.05
N ALA A 154 -15.94 -5.51 9.87
CA ALA A 154 -16.13 -5.69 11.30
C ALA A 154 -15.09 -4.89 12.08
N THR A 155 -15.49 -4.27 13.18
CA THR A 155 -14.53 -3.58 14.06
C THR A 155 -13.70 -4.61 14.82
N VAL A 156 -12.37 -4.49 14.77
CA VAL A 156 -11.44 -5.40 15.48
C VAL A 156 -10.69 -4.72 16.62
N GLY A 157 -10.78 -3.39 16.73
CA GLY A 157 -10.19 -2.68 17.85
C GLY A 157 -10.05 -1.18 17.58
N VAL A 158 -9.36 -0.52 18.51
CA VAL A 158 -8.92 0.87 18.36
C VAL A 158 -7.46 0.90 17.92
N GLY A 159 -7.11 1.82 17.03
CA GLY A 159 -5.78 1.90 16.45
C GLY A 159 -5.69 2.96 15.36
N ARG A 160 -4.46 3.41 15.08
CA ARG A 160 -4.16 4.39 14.01
C ARG A 160 -3.36 3.80 12.86
N SER A 161 -2.89 2.56 13.03
CA SER A 161 -2.14 1.81 12.05
C SER A 161 -2.33 0.33 12.31
N VAL A 162 -2.21 -0.47 11.26
CA VAL A 162 -2.16 -1.93 11.34
C VAL A 162 -0.83 -2.36 10.77
N SER A 163 -0.12 -3.20 11.52
CA SER A 163 1.04 -3.93 11.01
C SER A 163 0.63 -5.38 10.89
N VAL A 164 0.69 -5.91 9.67
CA VAL A 164 0.43 -7.32 9.43
C VAL A 164 1.78 -8.00 9.30
N PRO A 165 2.08 -9.06 10.07
CA PRO A 165 3.32 -9.81 9.91
C PRO A 165 3.35 -10.47 8.51
N GLU A 166 4.53 -10.49 7.92
CA GLU A 166 4.81 -11.03 6.59
C GLU A 166 5.03 -12.55 6.58
#